data_AF-A0A3S1Q443-F1
#
_entry.id   AF-A0A3S1Q443-F1
#
_cell.length_a   1.000
_cell.length_b   1.000
_cell.length_c   1.000
_cell.angle_alpha   90.00
_cell.angle_beta   90.00
_cell.angle_gamma   90.00
#
_symmetry.space_group_name_H-M   'P 1'
#
loop_
_entity.id
_entity.type
_entity.pdbx_description
1 polymer ?
#
loop_
_entity_poly.entity_id
_entity_poly.type
_entity_poly.pdbx_seq_one_letter_code
_entity_poly.pdbx_strand_id
1 'polypeptide(L)'
;LGPDNFRASVKADVNTDSRQTEETIFDPNSRVERSVQSVKTNEASNQKQASTPTSVEQNLPETQTTSTEGPQSSSQNDRKEEITNYEINSKKIATVSNGYTVNKMSIAVVVNQDRLKTILGKDATPEQIAKRVADIQKMVASATGFDDKRGDVIDVSAVEFINGLDGEPIEQPGILASIGTYTGTLINAGAFIVVVFLVAFFGLKPMATALTASAKPAAIAGPSFDDVQRSLPTPDAPVAAITAETPPLPGARAGATPLDDLRQKIRPAPQERLARMVDLNEERTAQILRKWAAAPEAVG
;
A
#
# COMPACT_ATOMS: atom_id res chain seq x y z
N LEU A 1 17.44 18.38 -33.11
CA LEU A 1 16.86 19.61 -32.55
C LEU A 1 17.72 20.12 -31.40
N GLY A 2 18.03 19.30 -30.41
CA GLY A 2 18.81 19.70 -29.22
C GLY A 2 17.86 19.81 -28.01
N PRO A 3 18.34 19.61 -26.78
CA PRO A 3 17.50 19.47 -25.59
C PRO A 3 16.59 20.68 -25.34
N ASP A 4 17.07 21.90 -25.59
CA ASP A 4 16.32 23.14 -25.29
C ASP A 4 15.46 23.65 -26.46
N ASN A 5 15.41 22.90 -27.56
CA ASN A 5 14.79 23.35 -28.81
C ASN A 5 13.46 22.67 -29.12
N PHE A 6 12.90 21.95 -28.15
CA PHE A 6 11.56 21.40 -28.23
C PHE A 6 10.96 21.24 -26.83
N ARG A 7 9.63 21.28 -26.74
CA ARG A 7 8.86 20.90 -25.55
C ARG A 7 7.78 19.94 -26.01
N ALA A 8 7.58 18.86 -25.27
CA ALA A 8 6.56 17.86 -25.57
C ALA A 8 5.68 17.64 -24.33
N SER A 9 4.37 17.57 -24.56
CA SER A 9 3.39 17.20 -23.55
C SER A 9 2.51 16.09 -24.09
N VAL A 10 2.27 15.09 -23.25
CA VAL A 10 1.45 13.93 -23.60
C VAL A 10 0.39 13.74 -22.53
N LYS A 11 -0.86 13.69 -22.96
CA LYS A 11 -2.00 13.29 -22.14
C LYS A 11 -2.50 11.96 -22.66
N ALA A 12 -2.53 10.94 -21.81
CA ALA A 12 -3.09 9.64 -22.13
C ALA A 12 -4.32 9.38 -21.24
N ASP A 13 -5.40 8.93 -21.86
CA ASP A 13 -6.55 8.34 -21.19
C ASP A 13 -6.35 6.82 -21.15
N VAL A 14 -6.33 6.25 -19.96
CA VAL A 14 -5.94 4.85 -19.72
C VAL A 14 -7.06 4.14 -18.98
N ASN A 15 -7.58 3.08 -19.61
CA ASN A 15 -8.48 2.13 -18.97
C ASN A 15 -7.66 1.18 -18.09
N THR A 16 -7.96 1.18 -16.79
CA THR A 16 -7.32 0.32 -15.78
C THR A 16 -8.25 -0.81 -15.27
N ASP A 17 -9.40 -0.99 -15.93
CA ASP A 17 -10.40 -1.97 -15.54
C ASP A 17 -9.87 -3.39 -15.72
N SER A 18 -10.03 -4.21 -14.69
CA SER A 18 -9.78 -5.64 -14.79
C SER A 18 -11.07 -6.35 -15.23
N ARG A 19 -10.97 -7.17 -16.28
CA ARG A 19 -12.10 -7.96 -16.79
C ARG A 19 -11.74 -9.43 -16.83
N GLN A 20 -12.61 -10.26 -16.24
CA GLN A 20 -12.58 -11.71 -16.40
C GLN A 20 -13.74 -12.12 -17.30
N THR A 21 -13.43 -12.82 -18.39
CA THR A 21 -14.44 -13.41 -19.28
C THR A 21 -14.31 -14.93 -19.19
N GLU A 22 -15.40 -15.61 -18.83
CA GLU A 22 -15.48 -17.06 -18.82
C GLU A 22 -16.34 -17.55 -19.98
N GLU A 23 -15.74 -18.30 -20.88
CA GLU A 23 -16.43 -18.94 -22.00
C GLU A 23 -16.45 -20.45 -21.76
N THR A 24 -17.63 -21.05 -21.86
CA THR A 24 -17.78 -22.51 -21.84
C THR A 24 -18.23 -22.96 -23.23
N ILE A 25 -17.35 -23.67 -23.92
CA ILE A 25 -17.59 -24.18 -25.27
C ILE A 25 -17.90 -25.68 -25.13
N PHE A 26 -19.05 -26.10 -25.65
CA PHE A 26 -19.45 -27.50 -25.70
C PHE A 26 -19.17 -28.07 -27.08
N ASP A 27 -18.57 -29.26 -27.16
CA ASP A 27 -18.40 -29.99 -28.42
C ASP A 27 -19.55 -31.00 -28.60
N PRO A 28 -20.54 -30.72 -29.48
CA PRO A 28 -21.68 -31.61 -29.68
C PRO A 28 -21.32 -32.92 -30.40
N ASN A 29 -20.13 -33.02 -30.99
CA ASN A 29 -19.68 -34.21 -31.71
C ASN A 29 -18.92 -35.18 -30.81
N SER A 30 -18.33 -34.67 -29.72
CA SER A 30 -17.61 -35.47 -28.73
C SER A 30 -18.53 -35.82 -27.54
N ARG A 31 -19.63 -36.50 -27.86
CA ARG A 31 -20.59 -37.02 -26.89
C ARG A 31 -20.23 -38.47 -26.56
N VAL A 32 -19.99 -38.75 -25.28
CA VAL A 32 -19.67 -40.09 -24.78
C VAL A 32 -20.84 -40.56 -23.93
N GLU A 33 -21.32 -41.77 -24.17
CA GLU A 33 -22.38 -42.36 -23.34
C GLU A 33 -21.83 -42.62 -21.93
N ARG A 34 -22.53 -42.09 -20.92
CA ARG A 34 -22.17 -42.27 -19.50
C ARG A 34 -22.91 -43.46 -18.89
N SER A 35 -24.20 -43.62 -19.18
CA SER A 35 -25.00 -44.73 -18.68
C SER A 35 -26.21 -45.00 -19.57
N VAL A 36 -26.54 -46.27 -19.76
CA VAL A 36 -27.77 -46.72 -20.41
C VAL A 36 -28.59 -47.50 -19.38
N GLN A 37 -29.82 -47.08 -19.12
CA GLN A 37 -30.78 -47.82 -18.30
C GLN A 37 -31.92 -48.31 -19.20
N SER A 38 -32.05 -49.63 -19.32
CA SER A 38 -33.16 -50.26 -20.04
C SER A 38 -34.08 -50.94 -19.05
N VAL A 39 -35.37 -50.56 -19.06
CA VAL A 39 -36.44 -51.21 -18.31
C VAL A 39 -37.32 -51.94 -19.31
N LYS A 40 -37.40 -53.26 -19.20
CA LYS A 40 -38.30 -54.09 -19.99
C LYS A 40 -39.29 -54.77 -19.05
N THR A 41 -40.56 -54.43 -19.20
CA THR A 41 -41.66 -55.09 -18.51
C THR A 41 -42.46 -55.89 -19.52
N ASN A 42 -42.57 -57.20 -19.29
CA ASN A 42 -43.41 -58.10 -20.06
C ASN A 42 -44.45 -58.68 -19.09
N GLU A 43 -45.69 -58.25 -19.23
CA GLU A 43 -46.83 -58.78 -18.48
C GLU A 43 -47.66 -59.64 -19.41
N ALA A 44 -47.60 -60.96 -19.23
CA ALA A 44 -48.49 -61.90 -19.89
C ALA A 44 -49.50 -62.39 -18.85
N SER A 45 -50.78 -62.07 -19.06
CA SER A 45 -51.87 -62.61 -18.26
C SER A 45 -52.72 -63.54 -19.13
N ASN A 46 -52.88 -64.78 -18.67
CA ASN A 46 -53.73 -65.77 -19.33
C ASN A 46 -54.81 -66.16 -18.31
N GLN A 47 -56.04 -65.77 -18.57
CA GLN A 47 -57.19 -66.18 -17.76
C GLN A 47 -57.96 -67.27 -18.51
N LYS A 48 -58.02 -68.45 -17.89
CA LYS A 48 -58.85 -69.58 -18.33
C LYS A 48 -59.94 -69.79 -17.30
N GLN A 49 -61.17 -69.45 -17.65
CA GLN A 49 -62.31 -69.70 -16.78
C GLN A 49 -62.94 -71.04 -17.17
N ALA A 50 -62.83 -72.05 -16.31
CA ALA A 50 -63.56 -73.30 -16.49
C ALA A 50 -65.04 -73.04 -16.21
N SER A 51 -65.89 -73.14 -17.24
CA SER A 51 -67.34 -73.09 -17.10
C SER A 51 -67.86 -74.47 -16.74
N THR A 52 -68.19 -74.71 -15.47
CA THR A 52 -69.04 -75.83 -15.08
C THR A 52 -70.50 -75.43 -15.32
N PRO A 53 -71.25 -76.14 -16.19
CA PRO A 53 -72.65 -75.84 -16.41
C PRO A 53 -73.46 -76.12 -15.14
N THR A 54 -74.08 -75.10 -14.56
CA THR A 54 -75.11 -75.25 -13.52
C THR A 54 -76.42 -75.64 -14.19
N SER A 55 -76.77 -76.93 -14.21
CA SER A 55 -78.13 -77.37 -14.50
C SER A 55 -78.94 -77.45 -13.21
N VAL A 56 -80.16 -76.91 -13.23
CA VAL A 56 -81.15 -77.16 -12.19
C VAL A 56 -81.75 -78.54 -12.44
N GLU A 57 -81.60 -79.43 -11.46
CA GLU A 57 -82.30 -80.72 -11.24
C GLU A 57 -82.93 -81.45 -12.44
N GLN A 58 -82.38 -82.63 -12.81
CA GLN A 58 -83.21 -83.84 -12.90
C GLN A 58 -82.33 -85.10 -12.88
N ASN A 59 -82.67 -86.03 -11.99
CA ASN A 59 -82.10 -87.36 -11.81
C ASN A 59 -82.34 -88.25 -13.06
N LEU A 60 -81.46 -88.16 -14.06
CA LEU A 60 -81.44 -89.01 -15.26
C LEU A 60 -80.08 -89.72 -15.37
N PRO A 61 -80.01 -91.07 -15.40
CA PRO A 61 -78.75 -91.78 -15.58
C PRO A 61 -78.27 -91.70 -17.03
N GLU A 62 -76.96 -91.51 -17.20
CA GLU A 62 -76.18 -91.61 -18.43
C GLU A 62 -76.47 -90.56 -19.51
N THR A 63 -75.90 -89.37 -19.35
CA THR A 63 -75.46 -88.59 -20.52
C THR A 63 -74.10 -87.97 -20.22
N GLN A 64 -73.08 -88.42 -20.96
CA GLN A 64 -71.72 -87.91 -20.88
C GLN A 64 -71.73 -86.44 -21.35
N THR A 65 -71.60 -85.51 -20.42
CA THR A 65 -71.55 -84.07 -20.72
C THR A 65 -70.16 -83.72 -21.24
N THR A 66 -70.07 -83.42 -22.54
CA THR A 66 -68.84 -82.90 -23.14
C THR A 66 -68.53 -81.54 -22.51
N SER A 67 -67.36 -81.40 -21.88
CA SER A 67 -66.91 -80.13 -21.31
C SER A 67 -66.74 -79.09 -22.43
N THR A 68 -67.58 -78.06 -22.44
CA THR A 68 -67.41 -76.92 -23.35
C THR A 68 -66.27 -76.04 -22.83
N GLU A 69 -65.29 -75.77 -23.68
CA GLU A 69 -64.15 -74.89 -23.39
C GLU A 69 -64.65 -73.46 -23.14
N GLY A 70 -64.42 -72.95 -21.92
CA GLY A 70 -64.83 -71.60 -21.53
C GLY A 70 -64.00 -70.51 -22.22
N PRO A 71 -64.46 -69.25 -22.24
CA PRO A 71 -63.75 -68.16 -22.91
C PRO A 71 -62.35 -67.99 -22.32
N GLN A 72 -61.34 -68.10 -23.19
CA GLN A 72 -59.94 -67.84 -22.87
C GLN A 72 -59.62 -66.39 -23.23
N SER A 73 -59.13 -65.61 -22.27
CA SER A 73 -58.55 -64.29 -22.56
C SER A 73 -57.06 -64.31 -22.26
N SER A 74 -56.28 -63.87 -23.23
CA SER A 74 -54.85 -63.59 -23.08
C SER A 74 -54.65 -62.10 -23.30
N SER A 75 -54.02 -61.42 -22.35
CA SER A 75 -53.49 -60.07 -22.57
C SER A 75 -51.98 -60.10 -22.41
N GLN A 76 -51.30 -59.47 -23.36
CA GLN A 76 -49.87 -59.28 -23.33
C GLN A 76 -49.60 -57.78 -23.40
N ASN A 77 -48.87 -57.27 -22.41
CA ASN A 77 -48.41 -55.90 -22.37
C ASN A 77 -46.88 -55.88 -22.33
N ASP A 78 -46.30 -55.24 -23.33
CA ASP A 78 -44.85 -55.09 -23.50
C ASP A 78 -44.48 -53.61 -23.37
N ARG A 79 -43.74 -53.26 -22.31
CA ARG A 79 -43.18 -51.91 -22.12
C ARG A 79 -41.66 -52.00 -22.20
N LYS A 80 -41.06 -51.29 -23.15
CA LYS A 80 -39.61 -51.07 -23.23
C LYS A 80 -39.34 -49.58 -23.04
N GLU A 81 -38.54 -49.24 -22.05
CA GLU A 81 -38.07 -47.88 -21.78
C GLU A 81 -36.53 -47.89 -21.79
N GLU A 82 -35.93 -46.92 -22.48
CA GLU A 82 -34.47 -46.82 -22.63
C GLU A 82 -34.07 -45.37 -22.37
N ILE A 83 -33.24 -45.15 -21.34
CA ILE A 83 -32.73 -43.85 -20.95
C ILE A 83 -31.21 -43.88 -21.13
N THR A 84 -30.69 -43.02 -22.01
CA THR A 84 -29.25 -42.87 -22.26
C THR A 84 -28.78 -41.51 -21.79
N ASN A 85 -27.87 -41.49 -20.82
CA ASN A 85 -27.21 -40.28 -20.36
C ASN A 85 -25.91 -40.08 -21.12
N TYR A 86 -25.68 -38.86 -21.61
CA TYR A 86 -24.46 -38.48 -22.30
C TYR A 86 -23.62 -37.53 -21.45
N GLU A 87 -22.31 -37.66 -21.54
CA GLU A 87 -21.36 -36.66 -21.10
C GLU A 87 -20.84 -35.91 -22.34
N ILE A 88 -20.97 -34.58 -22.32
CA ILE A 88 -20.55 -33.70 -23.40
C ILE A 88 -19.25 -33.05 -22.96
N ASN A 89 -18.21 -33.19 -23.78
CA ASN A 89 -16.96 -32.49 -23.54
C ASN A 89 -17.18 -30.98 -23.56
N SER A 90 -16.71 -30.32 -22.50
CA SER A 90 -16.73 -28.87 -22.38
C SER A 90 -15.32 -28.33 -22.21
N LYS A 91 -15.04 -27.21 -22.86
CA LYS A 91 -13.81 -26.44 -22.70
C LYS A 91 -14.18 -25.13 -22.04
N LYS A 92 -13.74 -24.94 -20.79
CA LYS A 92 -13.84 -23.66 -20.10
C LYS A 92 -12.57 -22.84 -20.37
N ILE A 93 -12.73 -21.65 -20.93
CA ILE A 93 -11.67 -20.67 -21.17
C ILE A 93 -11.94 -19.50 -20.23
N ALA A 94 -11.02 -19.26 -19.29
CA ALA A 94 -11.04 -18.08 -18.44
C ALA A 94 -9.96 -17.11 -18.94
N THR A 95 -10.40 -16.00 -19.53
CA THR A 95 -9.51 -14.94 -20.01
C THR A 95 -9.55 -13.79 -19.02
N VAL A 96 -8.43 -13.56 -18.34
CA VAL A 96 -8.23 -12.41 -17.45
C VAL A 96 -7.47 -11.33 -18.21
N SER A 97 -8.12 -10.18 -18.42
CA SER A 97 -7.52 -9.00 -19.01
C SER A 97 -7.22 -8.00 -17.89
N ASN A 98 -5.94 -7.87 -17.52
CA ASN A 98 -5.50 -6.85 -16.58
C ASN A 98 -5.40 -5.51 -17.33
N GLY A 99 -6.27 -4.56 -16.97
CA GLY A 99 -6.42 -3.28 -17.66
C GLY A 99 -5.21 -2.39 -17.48
N TYR A 100 -4.49 -2.17 -18.57
CA TYR A 100 -3.67 -0.99 -18.82
C TYR A 100 -3.75 -0.67 -20.32
N THR A 101 -4.98 -0.46 -20.80
CA THR A 101 -5.20 -0.17 -22.22
C THR A 101 -5.31 1.35 -22.39
N VAL A 102 -4.53 1.92 -23.29
CA VAL A 102 -4.66 3.33 -23.64
C VAL A 102 -5.90 3.49 -24.52
N ASN A 103 -6.86 4.29 -24.07
CA ASN A 103 -8.09 4.59 -24.81
C ASN A 103 -7.90 5.72 -25.81
N LYS A 104 -7.08 6.71 -25.48
CA LYS A 104 -6.81 7.88 -26.32
C LYS A 104 -5.54 8.58 -25.88
N MET A 105 -4.77 9.10 -26.84
CA MET A 105 -3.65 9.99 -26.57
C MET A 105 -3.84 11.36 -27.22
N SER A 106 -3.37 12.40 -26.54
CA SER A 106 -3.23 13.74 -27.09
C SER A 106 -1.81 14.22 -26.87
N ILE A 107 -1.09 14.42 -27.96
CA ILE A 107 0.33 14.74 -27.97
C ILE A 107 0.48 16.12 -28.60
N ALA A 108 1.11 17.02 -27.84
CA ALA A 108 1.47 18.35 -28.32
C ALA A 108 2.99 18.47 -28.31
N VAL A 109 3.57 18.78 -29.47
CA VAL A 109 5.01 19.00 -29.61
C VAL A 109 5.24 20.39 -30.16
N VAL A 110 6.00 21.19 -29.42
CA VAL A 110 6.39 22.53 -29.82
C VAL A 110 7.88 22.50 -30.13
N VAL A 111 8.27 23.01 -31.29
CA VAL A 111 9.66 23.02 -31.76
C VAL A 111 10.13 24.46 -31.94
N ASN A 112 11.37 24.76 -31.55
CA ASN A 112 11.97 26.07 -31.74
C ASN A 112 12.19 26.36 -33.23
N GLN A 113 11.52 27.40 -33.74
CA GLN A 113 11.59 27.82 -35.14
C GLN A 113 12.99 28.26 -35.57
N ASP A 114 13.75 28.94 -34.71
CA ASP A 114 15.10 29.41 -35.05
C ASP A 114 16.08 28.26 -35.20
N ARG A 115 15.86 27.20 -34.42
CA ARG A 115 16.64 25.98 -34.58
C ARG A 115 16.35 25.28 -35.89
N LEU A 116 15.09 25.26 -36.33
CA LEU A 116 14.71 24.72 -37.64
C LEU A 116 15.39 25.52 -38.76
N LYS A 117 15.33 26.86 -38.72
CA LYS A 117 16.03 27.73 -39.68
C LYS A 117 17.54 27.47 -39.69
N THR A 118 18.17 27.33 -38.52
CA THR A 118 19.61 27.04 -38.45
C THR A 118 19.99 25.72 -39.12
N ILE A 119 19.15 24.69 -39.01
CA ILE A 119 19.40 23.37 -39.62
C ILE A 119 19.14 23.39 -41.13
N LEU A 120 18.09 24.09 -41.57
CA LEU A 120 17.68 24.18 -42.98
C LEU A 120 18.51 25.21 -43.77
N GLY A 121 19.14 26.16 -43.08
CA GLY A 121 19.84 27.31 -43.66
C GLY A 121 19.08 28.62 -43.38
N LYS A 122 19.81 29.74 -43.24
CA LYS A 122 19.24 31.05 -42.89
C LYS A 122 18.12 31.52 -43.84
N ASP A 123 18.13 31.05 -45.09
CA ASP A 123 17.15 31.38 -46.13
C ASP A 123 16.08 30.30 -46.32
N ALA A 124 15.84 29.46 -45.31
CA ALA A 124 14.84 28.40 -45.38
C ALA A 124 13.44 28.99 -45.66
N THR A 125 12.80 28.49 -46.71
CA THR A 125 11.46 28.96 -47.08
C THR A 125 10.41 28.46 -46.08
N PRO A 126 9.27 29.14 -45.92
CA PRO A 126 8.17 28.66 -45.08
C PRO A 126 7.72 27.23 -45.43
N GLU A 127 7.76 26.86 -46.71
CA GLU A 127 7.44 25.52 -47.21
C GLU A 127 8.43 24.46 -46.72
N GLN A 128 9.73 24.77 -46.68
CA GLN A 128 10.75 23.86 -46.16
C GLN A 128 10.59 23.64 -44.65
N ILE A 129 10.23 24.69 -43.92
CA ILE A 129 9.93 24.60 -42.48
C ILE A 129 8.69 23.73 -42.26
N ALA A 130 7.60 23.97 -43.00
CA ALA A 130 6.38 23.17 -42.92
C ALA A 130 6.62 21.69 -43.25
N LYS A 131 7.43 21.41 -44.29
CA LYS A 131 7.85 20.03 -44.62
C LYS A 131 8.61 19.40 -43.47
N ARG A 132 9.54 20.13 -42.85
CA ARG A 132 10.33 19.61 -41.72
C ARG A 132 9.46 19.35 -40.49
N VAL A 133 8.48 20.21 -40.21
CA VAL A 133 7.49 20.00 -39.14
C VAL A 133 6.65 18.75 -39.41
N ALA A 134 6.20 18.55 -40.66
CA ALA A 134 5.46 17.35 -41.04
C ALA A 134 6.31 16.06 -40.89
N ASP A 135 7.59 16.12 -41.21
CA ASP A 135 8.52 14.99 -40.98
C ASP A 135 8.67 14.68 -39.48
N ILE A 136 8.75 15.72 -38.64
CA ILE A 136 8.78 15.57 -37.17
C ILE A 136 7.47 14.94 -36.68
N GLN A 137 6.31 15.41 -37.17
CA GLN A 137 5.02 14.84 -36.83
C GLN A 137 4.93 13.34 -37.16
N LYS A 138 5.42 12.92 -38.33
CA LYS A 138 5.50 11.49 -38.71
C LYS A 138 6.40 10.70 -37.76
N MET A 139 7.54 11.27 -37.37
CA MET A 139 8.47 10.63 -36.44
C MET A 139 7.85 10.48 -35.04
N VAL A 140 7.14 11.50 -34.56
CA VAL A 140 6.40 11.46 -33.30
C VAL A 140 5.30 10.40 -33.37
N ALA A 141 4.52 10.36 -34.45
CA ALA A 141 3.47 9.36 -34.64
C ALA A 141 4.01 7.92 -34.60
N SER A 142 5.15 7.67 -35.24
CA SER A 142 5.80 6.36 -35.20
C SER A 142 6.38 6.03 -33.82
N ALA A 143 6.88 7.02 -33.08
CA ALA A 143 7.49 6.81 -31.77
C ALA A 143 6.45 6.55 -30.67
N THR A 144 5.26 7.14 -30.79
CA THR A 144 4.18 6.99 -29.80
C THR A 144 3.21 5.87 -30.13
N GLY A 145 3.25 5.29 -31.33
CA GLY A 145 2.28 4.28 -31.76
C GLY A 145 0.90 4.89 -32.01
N PHE A 146 0.87 6.07 -32.64
CA PHE A 146 -0.33 6.79 -33.02
C PHE A 146 -1.35 5.89 -33.71
N ASP A 147 -2.60 5.97 -33.26
CA ASP A 147 -3.71 5.23 -33.85
C ASP A 147 -4.92 6.14 -34.06
N ASP A 148 -5.24 6.38 -35.34
CA ASP A 148 -6.39 7.20 -35.76
C ASP A 148 -7.72 6.54 -35.34
N LYS A 149 -7.80 5.21 -35.33
CA LYS A 149 -9.02 4.48 -34.91
C LYS A 149 -9.28 4.61 -33.42
N ARG A 150 -8.20 4.73 -32.63
CA ARG A 150 -8.27 5.02 -31.20
C ARG A 150 -8.68 6.47 -30.92
N GLY A 151 -8.62 7.35 -31.93
CA GLY A 151 -8.92 8.77 -31.81
C GLY A 151 -7.78 9.58 -31.20
N ASP A 152 -6.54 9.12 -31.39
CA ASP A 152 -5.35 9.86 -31.00
C ASP A 152 -5.24 11.17 -31.78
N VAL A 153 -4.62 12.18 -31.17
CA VAL A 153 -4.37 13.48 -31.80
C VAL A 153 -2.91 13.87 -31.58
N ILE A 154 -2.23 14.26 -32.67
CA ILE A 154 -0.87 14.81 -32.64
C ILE A 154 -0.91 16.20 -33.26
N ASP A 155 -0.46 17.18 -32.50
CA ASP A 155 -0.22 18.53 -32.99
C ASP A 155 1.26 18.89 -32.85
N VAL A 156 1.85 19.39 -33.93
CA VAL A 156 3.24 19.83 -33.97
C VAL A 156 3.30 21.25 -34.51
N SER A 157 3.73 22.17 -33.66
CA SER A 157 3.87 23.58 -34.02
C SER A 157 5.33 24.03 -33.91
N ALA A 158 5.73 24.92 -34.83
CA ALA A 158 7.00 25.62 -34.77
C ALA A 158 6.74 27.04 -34.27
N VAL A 159 7.33 27.40 -33.13
CA VAL A 159 7.21 28.74 -32.54
C VAL A 159 8.59 29.25 -32.14
N GLU A 160 8.70 30.57 -32.00
CA GLU A 160 9.91 31.21 -31.49
C GLU A 160 9.99 31.04 -29.98
N PHE A 161 11.11 30.52 -29.48
CA PHE A 161 11.32 30.34 -28.04
C PHE A 161 11.98 31.59 -27.49
N ILE A 162 11.37 32.21 -26.49
CA ILE A 162 12.00 33.28 -25.73
C ILE A 162 12.88 32.63 -24.67
N ASN A 163 14.20 32.76 -24.82
CA ASN A 163 15.15 32.32 -23.80
C ASN A 163 15.01 33.23 -22.56
N GLY A 164 14.87 32.66 -21.37
CA GLY A 164 14.86 33.41 -20.10
C GLY A 164 13.53 33.50 -19.35
N LEU A 165 12.49 32.76 -19.77
CA LEU A 165 11.25 32.57 -18.99
C LEU A 165 11.25 31.26 -18.18
N ASP A 166 12.36 30.52 -18.18
CA ASP A 166 12.60 29.54 -17.14
C ASP A 166 12.78 30.37 -15.87
N GLY A 167 11.69 30.50 -15.09
CA GLY A 167 11.57 31.45 -13.99
C GLY A 167 12.88 31.52 -13.24
N GLU A 168 13.41 32.74 -13.09
CA GLU A 168 14.73 32.95 -12.52
C GLU A 168 14.91 31.99 -11.35
N PRO A 169 15.97 31.15 -11.35
CA PRO A 169 16.26 30.34 -10.20
C PRO A 169 16.31 31.33 -9.04
N ILE A 170 15.37 31.21 -8.10
CA ILE A 170 15.37 32.03 -6.90
C ILE A 170 16.73 31.76 -6.28
N GLU A 171 17.67 32.68 -6.48
CA GLU A 171 19.02 32.53 -5.97
C GLU A 171 18.85 32.45 -4.47
N GLN A 172 19.01 31.25 -3.92
CA GLN A 172 18.98 31.08 -2.48
C GLN A 172 20.08 31.99 -1.95
N PRO A 173 19.78 32.91 -1.02
CA PRO A 173 20.78 33.83 -0.51
C PRO A 173 21.97 33.00 -0.05
N GLY A 174 23.13 33.23 -0.67
CA GLY A 174 24.34 32.50 -0.35
C GLY A 174 24.62 32.55 1.15
N ILE A 175 25.37 31.58 1.68
CA ILE A 175 25.64 31.44 3.11
C ILE A 175 26.15 32.77 3.73
N LEU A 176 26.90 33.56 2.95
CA LEU A 176 27.34 34.91 3.34
C LEU A 176 26.19 35.93 3.51
N ALA A 177 25.18 35.90 2.64
CA ALA A 177 24.02 36.77 2.72
C ALA A 177 23.15 36.42 3.93
N SER A 178 23.00 35.13 4.26
CA SER A 178 22.33 34.69 5.49
C SER A 178 23.09 35.13 6.75
N ILE A 179 24.42 35.08 6.77
CA ILE A 179 25.22 35.58 7.91
C ILE A 179 25.00 37.08 8.12
N GLY A 180 24.92 37.87 7.03
CA GLY A 180 24.59 39.29 7.09
C GLY A 180 23.26 39.58 7.80
N THR A 181 22.22 38.79 7.52
CA THR A 181 20.90 38.94 8.15
C THR A 181 20.90 38.65 9.65
N TYR A 182 21.75 37.73 10.12
CA TYR A 182 21.85 37.37 11.55
C TYR A 182 23.00 38.06 12.30
N THR A 183 23.77 38.93 11.63
CA THR A 183 24.93 39.61 12.24
C THR A 183 24.52 40.50 13.42
N GLY A 184 23.39 41.21 13.32
CA GLY A 184 22.90 42.07 14.41
C GLY A 184 22.55 41.28 15.68
N THR A 185 21.92 40.11 15.53
CA THR A 185 21.58 39.23 16.65
C THR A 185 22.81 38.56 17.25
N LEU A 186 23.80 38.18 16.43
CA LEU A 186 25.08 37.65 16.90
C LEU A 186 25.88 38.68 17.72
N ILE A 187 25.90 39.94 17.29
CA ILE A 187 26.59 41.02 18.02
C ILE A 187 25.92 41.24 19.38
N ASN A 188 24.59 41.29 19.44
CA ASN A 188 23.86 41.45 20.70
C ASN A 188 24.07 40.26 21.65
N ALA A 189 24.08 39.04 21.14
CA ALA A 189 24.38 37.85 21.94
C ALA A 189 25.83 37.87 22.48
N GLY A 190 26.79 38.29 21.64
CA GLY A 190 28.18 38.48 22.06
C GLY A 190 28.34 39.55 23.15
N ALA A 191 27.67 40.69 23.00
CA ALA A 191 27.67 41.76 24.00
C ALA A 191 27.10 41.26 25.34
N PHE A 192 26.03 40.47 25.32
CA PHE A 192 25.44 39.88 26.54
C PHE A 192 26.43 38.94 27.24
N ILE A 193 27.14 38.08 26.50
CA ILE A 193 28.17 37.20 27.06
C ILE A 193 29.28 38.01 27.74
N VAL A 194 29.73 39.10 27.10
CA VAL A 194 30.76 39.99 27.67
C VAL A 194 30.26 40.66 28.96
N VAL A 195 29.03 41.16 28.97
CA VAL A 195 28.44 41.77 30.19
C VAL A 195 28.33 40.75 31.31
N VAL A 196 27.83 39.54 31.04
CA VAL A 196 27.76 38.45 32.02
C VAL A 196 29.15 38.10 32.56
N PHE A 197 30.15 38.00 31.69
CA PHE A 197 31.52 37.73 32.07
C PHE A 197 32.08 38.84 32.99
N LEU A 198 31.86 40.10 32.65
CA LEU A 198 32.30 41.24 33.47
C LEU A 198 31.59 41.24 34.83
N VAL A 199 30.29 40.98 34.89
CA VAL A 199 29.55 40.90 36.16
C VAL A 199 30.05 39.73 37.01
N ALA A 200 30.31 38.56 36.43
CA ALA A 200 30.86 37.42 37.14
C ALA A 200 32.26 37.72 37.70
N PHE A 201 33.13 38.33 36.91
CA PHE A 201 34.53 38.55 37.27
C PHE A 201 34.75 39.78 38.16
N PHE A 202 34.01 40.87 37.94
CA PHE A 202 34.15 42.13 38.68
C PHE A 202 33.05 42.39 39.70
N GLY A 203 31.91 41.70 39.64
CA GLY A 203 30.84 41.81 40.63
C GLY A 203 30.87 40.67 41.64
N LEU A 204 30.66 39.44 41.17
CA LEU A 204 30.54 38.27 42.04
C LEU A 204 31.87 37.85 42.67
N LYS A 205 32.98 37.85 41.91
CA LYS A 205 34.30 37.45 42.43
C LYS A 205 34.79 38.33 43.58
N PRO A 206 34.77 39.68 43.52
CA PRO A 206 35.22 40.50 44.65
C PRO A 206 34.27 40.41 45.86
N MET A 207 32.95 40.26 45.65
CA MET A 207 32.02 40.02 46.76
C MET A 207 32.27 38.67 47.44
N ALA A 208 32.52 37.61 46.66
CA ALA A 208 32.91 36.31 47.21
C ALA A 208 34.20 36.43 48.03
N THR A 209 35.22 37.15 47.53
CA THR A 209 36.45 37.39 48.29
C THR A 209 36.24 38.24 49.53
N ALA A 210 35.35 39.24 49.51
CA ALA A 210 35.03 40.09 50.65
C ALA A 210 34.27 39.32 51.75
N LEU A 211 33.36 38.43 51.37
CA LEU A 211 32.64 37.56 52.29
C LEU A 211 33.56 36.48 52.90
N THR A 212 34.57 36.00 52.16
CA THR A 212 35.61 35.10 52.72
C THR A 212 36.71 35.85 53.50
N ALA A 213 36.96 37.13 53.23
CA ALA A 213 37.96 37.95 53.92
C ALA A 213 37.47 38.44 55.30
N SER A 214 36.14 38.54 55.51
CA SER A 214 35.54 38.78 56.83
C SER A 214 35.55 37.55 57.75
N ALA A 215 36.19 36.45 57.33
CA ALA A 215 36.35 35.24 58.12
C ALA A 215 37.85 34.86 58.28
N LYS A 216 38.68 35.75 58.84
CA LYS A 216 39.80 35.30 59.70
C LYS A 216 40.27 36.38 60.71
N PRO A 217 40.53 36.00 61.99
CA PRO A 217 40.76 36.93 63.10
C PRO A 217 42.21 37.43 63.17
N ALA A 218 42.38 38.65 63.71
CA ALA A 218 43.68 39.25 64.01
C ALA A 218 44.30 38.62 65.27
N ALA A 219 45.51 38.08 65.13
CA ALA A 219 46.35 37.65 66.24
C ALA A 219 47.57 38.60 66.34
N ILE A 220 47.73 39.24 67.50
CA ILE A 220 48.92 39.97 67.93
C ILE A 220 49.68 39.08 68.92
N ALA A 221 51.01 39.11 68.80
CA ALA A 221 51.96 38.13 69.29
C ALA A 221 52.40 38.29 70.76
N GLY A 222 52.95 37.19 71.29
CA GLY A 222 54.08 37.16 72.22
C GLY A 222 54.04 35.98 73.20
N PRO A 223 55.17 35.53 73.78
CA PRO A 223 56.58 35.65 73.38
C PRO A 223 57.36 34.30 73.45
N SER A 224 58.69 34.39 73.35
CA SER A 224 59.71 33.35 73.18
C SER A 224 60.01 32.42 74.36
N PHE A 225 60.30 31.14 74.03
CA PHE A 225 61.43 30.28 74.44
C PHE A 225 61.98 30.27 75.88
N ASP A 226 61.20 30.64 76.89
CA ASP A 226 61.44 30.18 78.28
C ASP A 226 60.67 28.87 78.60
N ASP A 227 59.70 28.49 77.75
CA ASP A 227 58.80 27.35 77.98
C ASP A 227 59.24 26.01 77.34
N VAL A 228 60.47 25.93 76.80
CA VAL A 228 61.00 24.67 76.23
C VAL A 228 61.35 23.63 77.30
N GLN A 229 61.12 23.91 78.58
CA GLN A 229 61.50 23.02 79.67
C GLN A 229 60.38 22.73 80.67
N ARG A 230 59.23 22.24 80.20
CA ARG A 230 58.33 21.44 81.04
C ARG A 230 57.43 20.50 80.23
N SER A 231 57.41 19.25 80.69
CA SER A 231 56.44 18.18 80.41
C SER A 231 56.42 17.54 79.01
N LEU A 232 57.26 16.51 78.89
CA LEU A 232 56.97 15.19 78.30
C LEU A 232 55.62 14.59 78.84
N PRO A 233 55.20 13.35 78.48
CA PRO A 233 54.86 12.77 77.17
C PRO A 233 53.55 11.90 77.20
N THR A 234 53.07 11.50 76.00
CA THR A 234 52.24 10.28 75.71
C THR A 234 50.83 10.16 76.33
N PRO A 235 50.04 9.12 76.01
CA PRO A 235 49.83 8.37 74.75
C PRO A 235 48.32 8.27 74.41
N ASP A 236 48.01 7.80 73.20
CA ASP A 236 46.85 6.92 72.85
C ASP A 236 46.35 7.22 71.42
N ALA A 237 47.03 6.58 70.47
CA ALA A 237 46.51 5.55 69.55
C ALA A 237 45.02 5.62 69.07
N PRO A 238 44.68 4.94 67.95
CA PRO A 238 45.42 4.85 66.68
C PRO A 238 44.49 4.83 65.42
N VAL A 239 45.14 4.85 64.24
CA VAL A 239 44.82 4.20 62.93
C VAL A 239 43.44 4.37 62.27
N ALA A 240 43.22 4.19 60.96
CA ALA A 240 43.97 4.16 59.70
C ALA A 240 43.01 3.50 58.70
N ALA A 241 42.95 3.98 57.44
CA ALA A 241 42.38 3.28 56.28
C ALA A 241 40.94 2.75 56.54
N ILE A 242 40.17 2.06 55.69
CA ILE A 242 40.44 0.96 54.79
C ILE A 242 39.29 0.87 53.75
N THR A 243 39.63 0.19 52.68
CA THR A 243 38.89 -0.45 51.59
C THR A 243 37.57 -1.16 51.95
N ALA A 244 36.76 -1.35 50.89
CA ALA A 244 35.88 -2.49 50.55
C ALA A 244 35.13 -3.22 51.68
N GLU A 245 33.81 -3.40 51.52
CA GLU A 245 33.22 -4.74 51.38
C GLU A 245 31.71 -4.71 51.16
N THR A 246 31.29 -5.61 50.28
CA THR A 246 29.95 -6.18 50.17
C THR A 246 29.75 -7.21 51.28
N PRO A 247 28.55 -7.35 51.86
CA PRO A 247 28.12 -8.60 52.46
C PRO A 247 26.92 -9.19 51.69
N PRO A 248 26.97 -10.46 51.25
CA PRO A 248 25.79 -11.22 50.87
C PRO A 248 25.26 -12.03 52.07
N LEU A 249 23.97 -12.38 52.03
CA LEU A 249 23.28 -13.58 52.56
C LEU A 249 21.81 -13.21 52.95
N PRO A 250 20.85 -14.16 53.02
CA PRO A 250 20.56 -15.25 52.09
C PRO A 250 19.04 -15.41 51.81
N GLY A 251 18.69 -15.82 50.59
CA GLY A 251 17.47 -16.59 50.32
C GLY A 251 16.19 -15.82 50.02
N ALA A 252 15.84 -15.72 48.73
CA ALA A 252 14.51 -16.07 48.22
C ALA A 252 14.51 -15.95 46.68
N ARG A 253 13.68 -16.77 46.05
CA ARG A 253 13.61 -17.04 44.61
C ARG A 253 13.41 -15.79 43.75
N ALA A 254 14.01 -15.82 42.56
CA ALA A 254 13.72 -14.90 41.46
C ALA A 254 12.23 -14.98 41.07
N GLY A 255 11.49 -13.91 41.32
CA GLY A 255 10.09 -13.78 40.94
C GLY A 255 9.67 -12.32 41.02
N ALA A 256 9.35 -11.76 39.86
CA ALA A 256 8.63 -10.52 39.56
C ALA A 256 8.48 -9.48 40.69
N THR A 257 9.11 -8.32 40.51
CA THR A 257 8.72 -7.14 41.29
C THR A 257 7.34 -6.65 40.83
N PRO A 258 6.46 -6.16 41.74
CA PRO A 258 5.15 -5.60 41.38
C PRO A 258 5.21 -4.44 40.38
N LEU A 259 6.40 -3.84 40.24
CA LEU A 259 6.67 -2.75 39.31
C LEU A 259 6.82 -3.23 37.86
N ASP A 260 7.28 -4.47 37.64
CA ASP A 260 7.42 -5.05 36.31
C ASP A 260 6.06 -5.47 35.73
N ASP A 261 5.14 -5.98 36.55
CA ASP A 261 3.78 -6.33 36.15
C ASP A 261 2.96 -5.10 35.71
N LEU A 262 3.16 -3.96 36.38
CA LEU A 262 2.53 -2.69 35.99
C LEU A 262 3.09 -2.17 34.65
N ARG A 263 4.40 -2.31 34.43
CA ARG A 263 5.06 -1.92 33.17
C ARG A 263 4.59 -2.76 31.99
N GLN A 264 4.30 -4.03 32.21
CA GLN A 264 3.84 -4.94 31.16
C GLN A 264 2.38 -4.67 30.78
N LYS A 265 1.54 -4.24 31.73
CA LYS A 265 0.12 -3.92 31.49
C LYS A 265 -0.13 -2.56 30.81
N ILE A 266 0.84 -1.66 30.82
CA ILE A 266 0.72 -0.30 30.25
C ILE A 266 1.24 -0.22 28.80
N ARG A 267 1.87 -1.29 28.27
CA ARG A 267 2.35 -1.33 26.88
C ARG A 267 1.34 -2.05 25.97
N PRO A 268 0.58 -1.35 25.11
CA PRO A 268 -0.28 -2.00 24.13
C PRO A 268 0.56 -2.76 23.11
N ALA A 269 0.03 -3.90 22.66
CA ALA A 269 0.68 -4.81 21.72
C ALA A 269 1.09 -4.06 20.44
N PRO A 270 2.22 -4.43 19.80
CA PRO A 270 2.74 -3.78 18.59
C PRO A 270 1.70 -3.68 17.46
N GLN A 271 0.77 -4.62 17.41
CA GLN A 271 -0.27 -4.75 16.39
C GLN A 271 -1.34 -3.64 16.51
N GLU A 272 -1.73 -3.26 17.74
CA GLU A 272 -2.69 -2.18 17.98
C GLU A 272 -2.09 -0.78 17.70
N ARG A 273 -0.77 -0.64 17.75
CA ARG A 273 -0.08 0.60 17.34
C ARG A 273 -0.11 0.77 15.82
N LEU A 274 0.02 -0.33 15.07
CA LEU A 274 -0.10 -0.30 13.62
C LEU A 274 -1.53 0.00 13.18
N ALA A 275 -2.53 -0.61 13.80
CA ALA A 275 -3.94 -0.28 13.55
C ALA A 275 -4.24 1.20 13.83
N ARG A 276 -3.76 1.74 14.97
CA ARG A 276 -3.91 3.18 15.28
C ARG A 276 -3.16 4.10 14.32
N MET A 277 -2.00 3.70 13.81
CA MET A 277 -1.26 4.50 12.81
C MET A 277 -1.95 4.52 11.44
N VAL A 278 -2.68 3.48 11.08
CA VAL A 278 -3.47 3.43 9.84
C VAL A 278 -4.73 4.30 9.96
N ASP A 279 -5.49 4.18 11.06
CA ASP A 279 -6.68 5.02 11.32
C ASP A 279 -6.31 6.52 11.40
N LEU A 280 -5.23 6.86 12.11
CA LEU A 280 -4.75 8.25 12.22
C LEU A 280 -4.30 8.83 10.86
N ASN A 281 -3.84 7.99 9.94
CA ASN A 281 -3.44 8.44 8.60
C ASN A 281 -4.66 8.65 7.70
N GLU A 282 -5.73 7.86 7.85
CA GLU A 282 -6.96 8.03 7.08
C GLU A 282 -7.70 9.33 7.44
N GLU A 283 -7.85 9.63 8.73
CA GLU A 283 -8.47 10.89 9.17
C GLU A 283 -7.66 12.13 8.73
N ARG A 284 -6.33 12.06 8.79
CA ARG A 284 -5.46 13.15 8.31
C ARG A 284 -5.53 13.33 6.80
N THR A 285 -5.63 12.23 6.05
CA THR A 285 -5.78 12.27 4.60
C THR A 285 -7.15 12.85 4.22
N ALA A 286 -8.22 12.46 4.91
CA ALA A 286 -9.56 13.03 4.73
C ALA A 286 -9.62 14.52 5.07
N GLN A 287 -8.91 14.99 6.10
CA GLN A 287 -8.83 16.41 6.44
C GLN A 287 -8.04 17.22 5.40
N ILE A 288 -6.97 16.66 4.82
CA ILE A 288 -6.22 17.32 3.73
C ILE A 288 -7.08 17.39 2.47
N LEU A 289 -7.76 16.29 2.10
CA LEU A 289 -8.69 16.26 0.96
C LEU A 289 -9.86 17.22 1.17
N ARG A 290 -10.42 17.31 2.39
CA ARG A 290 -11.46 18.28 2.74
C ARG A 290 -10.94 19.71 2.70
N LYS A 291 -9.71 19.97 3.14
CA LYS A 291 -9.09 21.30 3.09
C LYS A 291 -8.78 21.74 1.65
N TRP A 292 -8.47 20.79 0.77
CA TRP A 292 -8.29 21.04 -0.67
C TRP A 292 -9.63 21.23 -1.39
N ALA A 293 -10.67 20.46 -1.04
CA ALA A 293 -12.01 20.61 -1.59
C ALA A 293 -12.75 21.88 -1.10
N ALA A 294 -12.38 22.39 0.08
CA ALA A 294 -12.96 23.59 0.66
C ALA A 294 -12.12 24.87 0.41
N ALA A 295 -11.19 24.86 -0.56
CA ALA A 295 -10.56 26.07 -1.06
C ALA A 295 -11.46 26.66 -2.18
N PRO A 296 -12.33 27.65 -1.88
CA PRO A 296 -13.08 28.35 -2.92
C PRO A 296 -12.12 29.19 -3.77
N GLU A 297 -12.41 29.24 -5.06
CA GLU A 297 -11.83 30.16 -6.02
C GLU A 297 -11.73 31.57 -5.43
N ALA A 298 -10.49 32.06 -5.33
CA ALA A 298 -10.21 33.46 -5.15
C ALA A 298 -9.45 33.94 -6.40
N VAL A 299 -10.22 34.67 -7.22
CA VAL A 299 -9.81 35.73 -8.14
C VAL A 299 -9.24 35.30 -9.50
N GLY A 300 -10.15 35.37 -10.48
CA GLY A 300 -9.93 35.76 -11.86
C GLY A 300 -11.21 36.40 -12.39
#